data_AF-A0A971YTP7-F1
#
_entry.id   AF-A0A971YTP7-F1
#
_cell.length_a   1.000
_cell.length_b   1.000
_cell.length_c   1.000
_cell.angle_alpha   90.00
_cell.angle_beta   90.00
_cell.angle_gamma   90.00
#
_symmetry.space_group_name_H-M   'P 1'
#
loop_
_entity.id
_entity.type
_entity.pdbx_description
1 polymer ?
#
loop_
_entity_poly.entity_id
_entity_poly.type
_entity_poly.pdbx_seq_one_letter_code
_entity_poly.pdbx_strand_id
1 'polypeptide(L)'
;MPVRLRTGHTHGVARFTSVDRGHRHLVLAISDRAVVLDNGNHVHRVRSLTTFDRSHAHAVSRFTGPAIRIRGTNMHYHIVDARTTINLEHRHRLRARTGRAPNIPANVVREALQRRS
;
A
#
# COMPACT_ATOMS: atom_id res chain seq x y z
N MET A 1 9.03 -8.75 15.59
CA MET A 1 7.91 -7.77 15.64
C MET A 1 8.18 -6.66 14.63
N PRO A 2 7.25 -6.36 13.71
CA PRO A 2 7.46 -5.36 12.68
C PRO A 2 7.76 -3.96 13.24
N VAL A 3 8.69 -3.22 12.63
CA VAL A 3 9.14 -1.89 13.11
C VAL A 3 8.75 -0.81 12.10
N ARG A 4 8.07 0.24 12.56
CA ARG A 4 7.74 1.39 11.72
C ARG A 4 8.95 2.33 11.63
N LEU A 5 9.38 2.64 10.41
CA LEU A 5 10.48 3.57 10.20
C LEU A 5 10.04 5.02 10.42
N ARG A 6 10.91 5.83 11.04
CA ARG A 6 10.75 7.28 11.16
C ARG A 6 11.19 8.01 9.88
N THR A 7 12.25 7.51 9.23
CA THR A 7 12.83 8.02 8.00
C THR A 7 12.76 6.95 6.91
N GLY A 8 12.21 7.31 5.74
CA GLY A 8 11.95 6.41 4.63
C GLY A 8 11.10 7.11 3.58
N HIS A 9 10.35 6.35 2.79
CA HIS A 9 9.47 6.88 1.75
C HIS A 9 8.02 6.39 1.92
N THR A 10 7.15 6.86 1.04
CA THR A 10 5.76 6.44 0.87
C THR A 10 5.51 6.17 -0.61
N HIS A 11 4.41 5.49 -0.94
CA HIS A 11 4.00 5.30 -2.33
C HIS A 11 2.62 5.85 -2.62
N GLY A 12 2.47 6.43 -3.81
CA GLY A 12 1.15 6.72 -4.37
C GLY A 12 0.46 5.48 -4.93
N VAL A 13 -0.87 5.47 -4.84
CA VAL A 13 -1.77 4.47 -5.44
C VAL A 13 -2.88 5.21 -6.16
N ALA A 14 -3.05 4.95 -7.46
CA ALA A 14 -4.13 5.49 -8.27
C ALA A 14 -4.66 4.39 -9.19
N ARG A 15 -5.87 3.88 -8.91
CA ARG A 15 -6.41 2.72 -9.64
C ARG A 15 -7.93 2.61 -9.46
N PHE A 16 -8.64 2.29 -10.53
CA PHE A 16 -10.04 1.87 -10.45
C PHE A 16 -10.17 0.49 -9.79
N THR A 17 -11.19 0.32 -8.97
CA THR A 17 -11.58 -0.98 -8.42
C THR A 17 -12.13 -1.90 -9.52
N SER A 18 -12.31 -3.18 -9.19
CA SER A 18 -13.06 -4.12 -10.02
C SER A 18 -14.50 -3.64 -10.21
N VAL A 19 -15.13 -4.05 -11.31
CA VAL A 19 -16.56 -3.83 -11.50
C VAL A 19 -17.34 -4.75 -10.57
N ASP A 20 -18.33 -4.21 -9.87
CA ASP A 20 -19.35 -4.93 -9.12
C ASP A 20 -20.67 -4.17 -9.24
N ARG A 21 -21.80 -4.88 -9.35
CA ARG A 21 -23.11 -4.29 -9.66
C ARG A 21 -23.06 -3.20 -10.76
N GLY A 22 -22.34 -3.46 -11.84
CA GLY A 22 -22.28 -2.59 -13.03
C GLY A 22 -21.46 -1.30 -12.90
N HIS A 23 -20.75 -1.05 -11.79
CA HIS A 23 -19.91 0.12 -11.64
C HIS A 23 -18.61 -0.16 -10.87
N ARG A 24 -17.75 0.85 -10.78
CA ARG A 24 -16.44 0.80 -10.12
C ARG A 24 -16.10 2.21 -9.62
N HIS A 25 -15.23 2.30 -8.64
CA HIS A 25 -14.76 3.57 -8.12
C HIS A 25 -13.27 3.77 -8.31
N LEU A 26 -12.80 5.01 -8.29
CA LEU A 26 -11.38 5.32 -8.29
C LEU A 26 -10.86 5.33 -6.84
N VAL A 27 -9.69 4.73 -6.62
CA VAL A 27 -8.93 4.87 -5.37
C VAL A 27 -7.72 5.74 -5.62
N LEU A 28 -7.60 6.82 -4.86
CA LEU A 28 -6.42 7.66 -4.77
C LEU A 28 -5.88 7.60 -3.33
N ALA A 29 -4.61 7.27 -3.15
CA ALA A 29 -4.02 7.16 -1.81
C ALA A 29 -2.52 7.43 -1.83
N ILE A 30 -2.01 7.94 -0.72
CA ILE A 30 -0.60 7.84 -0.34
C ILE A 30 -0.50 6.83 0.80
N SER A 31 0.46 5.92 0.72
CA SER A 31 0.65 4.91 1.76
C SER A 31 1.21 5.51 3.04
N ASP A 32 0.94 4.88 4.18
CA ASP A 32 1.62 5.17 5.44
C ASP A 32 3.13 4.91 5.35
N ARG A 33 3.87 5.35 6.38
CA ARG A 33 5.31 5.06 6.55
C ARG A 33 5.60 3.57 6.50
N ALA A 34 6.76 3.24 5.94
CA ALA A 34 7.28 1.87 5.85
C ALA A 34 7.29 1.15 7.20
N VAL A 35 6.87 -0.11 7.17
CA VAL A 35 6.94 -1.05 8.29
C VAL A 35 7.86 -2.19 7.88
N VAL A 36 9.02 -2.28 8.54
CA VAL A 36 10.05 -3.27 8.30
C VAL A 36 9.66 -4.60 8.94
N LEU A 37 9.77 -5.65 8.16
CA LEU A 37 9.53 -7.04 8.54
C LEU A 37 10.84 -7.68 9.05
N ASP A 38 10.72 -8.81 9.72
CA ASP A 38 11.84 -9.49 10.37
C ASP A 38 12.89 -10.01 9.35
N ASN A 39 12.49 -10.20 8.09
CA ASN A 39 13.39 -10.56 6.98
C ASN A 39 14.08 -9.36 6.30
N GLY A 40 13.97 -8.15 6.88
CA GLY A 40 14.56 -6.93 6.33
C GLY A 40 13.83 -6.31 5.13
N ASN A 41 12.75 -6.94 4.63
CA ASN A 41 11.85 -6.29 3.67
C ASN A 41 10.91 -5.32 4.40
N HIS A 42 10.09 -4.57 3.68
CA HIS A 42 9.09 -3.68 4.26
C HIS A 42 7.78 -3.69 3.49
N VAL A 43 6.74 -3.22 4.17
CA VAL A 43 5.38 -3.05 3.63
C VAL A 43 4.88 -1.67 4.01
N HIS A 44 3.84 -1.20 3.33
CA HIS A 44 3.14 0.02 3.70
C HIS A 44 1.66 -0.28 3.92
N ARG A 45 1.03 0.45 4.84
CA ARG A 45 -0.44 0.41 4.96
C ARG A 45 -1.03 1.43 4.01
N VAL A 46 -1.98 1.01 3.19
CA VAL A 46 -2.79 1.89 2.33
C VAL A 46 -4.16 2.02 2.96
N ARG A 47 -4.59 3.26 3.18
CA ARG A 47 -5.92 3.61 3.66
C ARG A 47 -6.49 4.73 2.80
N SER A 48 -7.72 4.56 2.32
CA SER A 48 -8.42 5.59 1.57
C SER A 48 -9.92 5.32 1.52
N LEU A 49 -10.67 6.33 1.10
CA LEU A 49 -12.01 6.16 0.56
C LEU A 49 -11.91 6.09 -0.96
N THR A 50 -12.81 5.34 -1.58
CA THR A 50 -13.01 5.48 -3.02
C THR A 50 -13.60 6.86 -3.35
N THR A 51 -13.62 7.25 -4.62
CA THR A 51 -14.46 8.35 -5.09
C THR A 51 -15.91 8.16 -4.64
N PHE A 52 -16.57 9.27 -4.36
CA PHE A 52 -18.01 9.29 -4.16
C PHE A 52 -18.68 9.43 -5.52
N ASP A 53 -19.27 8.35 -5.99
CA ASP A 53 -20.06 8.30 -7.22
C ASP A 53 -21.14 7.23 -7.05
N ARG A 54 -22.22 7.31 -7.82
CA ARG A 54 -23.40 6.42 -7.64
C ARG A 54 -23.94 6.44 -6.19
N SER A 55 -23.90 7.61 -5.56
CA SER A 55 -24.45 7.88 -4.21
C SER A 55 -23.78 7.13 -3.05
N HIS A 56 -22.58 6.59 -3.23
CA HIS A 56 -21.81 6.01 -2.13
C HIS A 56 -20.30 6.01 -2.41
N ALA A 57 -19.53 5.62 -1.39
CA ALA A 57 -18.11 5.34 -1.46
C ALA A 57 -17.80 4.16 -0.55
N HIS A 58 -16.69 3.47 -0.79
CA HIS A 58 -16.20 2.40 0.08
C HIS A 58 -14.87 2.76 0.72
N ALA A 59 -14.61 2.23 1.91
CA ALA A 59 -13.30 2.33 2.54
C ALA A 59 -12.36 1.19 2.11
N VAL A 60 -11.08 1.50 2.04
CA VAL A 60 -9.98 0.57 1.79
C VAL A 60 -8.99 0.67 2.94
N SER A 61 -8.58 -0.46 3.52
CA SER A 61 -7.49 -0.51 4.50
C SER A 61 -6.74 -1.83 4.39
N ARG A 62 -5.51 -1.80 3.86
CA ARG A 62 -4.70 -3.02 3.71
C ARG A 62 -3.20 -2.71 3.73
N PHE A 63 -2.39 -3.65 4.21
CA PHE A 63 -0.95 -3.62 3.96
C PHE A 63 -0.65 -4.07 2.54
N THR A 64 0.34 -3.45 1.92
CA THR A 64 0.90 -3.92 0.65
C THR A 64 1.60 -5.26 0.82
N GLY A 65 1.87 -5.94 -0.29
CA GLY A 65 2.89 -6.97 -0.31
C GLY A 65 4.30 -6.41 -0.06
N PRO A 66 5.31 -7.28 0.13
CA PRO A 66 6.71 -6.87 0.27
C PRO A 66 7.21 -6.04 -0.92
N ALA A 67 8.28 -5.27 -0.72
CA ALA A 67 8.90 -4.49 -1.78
C ALA A 67 9.41 -5.38 -2.92
N ILE A 68 9.07 -5.00 -4.15
CA ILE A 68 9.52 -5.65 -5.38
C ILE A 68 10.50 -4.72 -6.08
N ARG A 69 11.79 -5.12 -6.08
CA ARG A 69 12.87 -4.34 -6.69
C ARG A 69 12.75 -4.27 -8.20
N ILE A 70 13.09 -3.11 -8.77
CA ILE A 70 13.22 -2.92 -10.21
C ILE A 70 14.68 -3.17 -10.57
N ARG A 71 14.93 -4.27 -11.31
CA ARG A 71 16.28 -4.70 -11.71
C ARG A 71 17.02 -3.57 -12.44
N GLY A 72 18.31 -3.42 -12.15
CA GLY A 72 19.17 -2.39 -12.74
C GLY A 72 18.96 -0.97 -12.17
N THR A 73 18.15 -0.81 -11.10
CA THR A 73 17.90 0.50 -10.49
C THR A 73 17.91 0.42 -8.96
N ASN A 74 17.96 1.56 -8.29
CA ASN A 74 17.75 1.65 -6.84
C ASN A 74 16.26 1.76 -6.45
N MET A 75 15.32 1.52 -7.39
CA MET A 75 13.89 1.73 -7.19
C MET A 75 13.14 0.43 -6.88
N HIS A 76 11.96 0.55 -6.26
CA HIS A 76 11.02 -0.55 -6.06
C HIS A 76 9.57 -0.07 -6.09
N TYR A 77 8.65 -1.03 -6.11
CA TYR A 77 7.21 -0.81 -5.96
C TYR A 77 6.61 -1.91 -5.10
N HIS A 78 5.34 -1.79 -4.76
CA HIS A 78 4.56 -2.83 -4.08
C HIS A 78 3.28 -3.16 -4.84
N ILE A 79 2.67 -4.29 -4.49
CA ILE A 79 1.31 -4.64 -4.91
C ILE A 79 0.36 -4.43 -3.74
N VAL A 80 -0.76 -3.77 -4.02
CA VAL A 80 -1.91 -3.65 -3.13
C VAL A 80 -2.98 -4.60 -3.65
N ASP A 81 -3.46 -5.49 -2.80
CA ASP A 81 -4.60 -6.36 -3.07
C ASP A 81 -5.56 -6.32 -1.88
N ALA A 82 -6.67 -5.63 -2.07
CA ALA A 82 -7.62 -5.34 -1.00
C ALA A 82 -9.05 -5.51 -1.49
N ARG A 83 -9.95 -5.88 -0.58
CA ARG A 83 -11.39 -5.72 -0.75
C ARG A 83 -11.82 -4.44 -0.05
N THR A 84 -12.76 -3.72 -0.65
CA THR A 84 -13.36 -2.55 -0.02
C THR A 84 -14.35 -2.99 1.07
N THR A 85 -14.81 -2.06 1.90
CA THR A 85 -15.97 -2.29 2.79
C THR A 85 -17.22 -2.65 1.97
N ILE A 86 -18.18 -3.30 2.62
CA ILE A 86 -19.49 -3.55 2.02
C ILE A 86 -20.37 -2.32 2.26
N ASN A 87 -20.80 -1.68 1.18
CA ASN A 87 -21.69 -0.53 1.21
C ASN A 87 -22.77 -0.78 0.15
N LEU A 88 -24.04 -0.45 0.46
CA LEU A 88 -25.17 -0.79 -0.42
C LEU A 88 -25.12 -2.25 -0.91
N GLU A 89 -24.88 -3.16 0.04
CA GLU A 89 -24.86 -4.62 -0.14
C GLU A 89 -23.81 -5.17 -1.10
N HIS A 90 -22.80 -4.40 -1.50
CA HIS A 90 -21.79 -4.86 -2.44
C HIS A 90 -20.40 -4.28 -2.11
N ARG A 91 -19.36 -4.79 -2.77
CA ARG A 91 -17.96 -4.38 -2.52
C ARG A 91 -17.09 -4.64 -3.73
N HIS A 92 -16.04 -3.86 -3.87
CA HIS A 92 -15.09 -4.04 -4.95
C HIS A 92 -13.77 -4.63 -4.47
N ARG A 93 -12.94 -5.05 -5.42
CA ARG A 93 -11.53 -5.39 -5.21
C ARG A 93 -10.63 -4.33 -5.80
N LEU A 94 -9.67 -3.85 -5.03
CA LEU A 94 -8.55 -3.03 -5.49
C LEU A 94 -7.35 -3.94 -5.72
N ARG A 95 -6.88 -4.04 -6.97
CA ARG A 95 -5.58 -4.63 -7.32
C ARG A 95 -4.72 -3.61 -8.04
N ALA A 96 -3.73 -3.07 -7.34
CA ALA A 96 -2.92 -1.95 -7.82
C ALA A 96 -1.43 -2.20 -7.63
N ARG A 97 -0.65 -1.70 -8.58
CA ARG A 97 0.80 -1.50 -8.42
C ARG A 97 1.02 -0.08 -7.89
N THR A 98 1.80 0.06 -6.83
CA THR A 98 2.13 1.39 -6.30
C THR A 98 3.09 2.14 -7.23
N GLY A 99 3.18 3.46 -7.03
CA GLY A 99 4.23 4.28 -7.64
C GLY A 99 5.63 3.78 -7.29
N ARG A 100 6.64 4.12 -8.10
CA ARG A 100 8.04 3.73 -7.85
C ARG A 100 8.63 4.66 -6.79
N ALA A 101 9.45 4.12 -5.89
CA ALA A 101 10.24 4.91 -4.95
C ALA A 101 11.65 4.31 -4.78
N PRO A 102 12.65 5.10 -4.38
CA PRO A 102 13.97 4.57 -4.02
C PRO A 102 13.88 3.56 -2.89
N ASN A 103 14.75 2.54 -2.89
CA ASN A 103 14.89 1.59 -1.80
C ASN A 103 15.34 2.30 -0.50
N ILE A 104 14.86 1.80 0.64
CA ILE A 104 15.38 2.21 1.94
C ILE A 104 16.80 1.67 2.08
N PRO A 105 17.79 2.50 2.46
CA PRO A 105 19.16 2.06 2.67
C PRO A 105 19.27 0.90 3.67
N ALA A 106 20.15 -0.05 3.40
CA ALA A 106 20.28 -1.26 4.22
C ALA A 106 20.71 -0.97 5.67
N ASN A 107 21.51 0.07 5.90
CA ASN A 107 21.88 0.49 7.25
C ASN A 107 20.67 0.99 8.04
N VAL A 108 19.77 1.77 7.44
CA VAL A 108 18.53 2.24 8.08
C VAL A 108 17.66 1.06 8.49
N VAL A 109 17.54 0.04 7.62
CA VAL A 109 16.81 -1.19 7.94
C VAL A 109 17.45 -1.94 9.11
N ARG A 110 18.77 -2.16 9.07
CA ARG A 110 19.49 -2.87 10.14
C ARG A 110 19.38 -2.14 11.49
N GLU A 111 19.59 -0.84 11.51
CA GLU A 111 19.46 -0.02 12.71
C GLU A 111 18.05 -0.11 13.31
N ALA A 112 17.01 -0.06 12.48
CA ALA A 112 15.63 -0.19 12.93
C ALA A 112 15.33 -1.58 13.51
N LEU A 113 15.95 -2.64 12.97
CA LEU A 113 15.84 -3.99 13.50
C LEU A 113 16.62 -4.17 14.81
N GLN A 114 17.74 -3.46 14.99
CA GLN A 114 18.58 -3.53 16.19
C GLN A 114 17.98 -2.76 17.38
N ARG A 115 17.31 -1.63 17.15
CA ARG A 115 16.61 -0.83 18.18
C ARG A 115 15.37 -1.52 18.78
N ARG A 116 15.22 -2.83 18.57
CA ARG A 116 14.18 -3.68 19.14
C ARG A 116 14.52 -4.20 20.54
N SER A 117 15.75 -3.95 21.00
CA SER A 117 16.24 -4.25 22.36
C SER A 117 15.72 -3.25 23.38
#